data_AF-A0A543A1S7-F1
#
_entry.id   AF-A0A543A1S7-F1
#
_cell.length_a   1.000
_cell.length_b   1.000
_cell.length_c   1.000
_cell.angle_alpha   90.00
_cell.angle_beta   90.00
_cell.angle_gamma   90.00
#
_symmetry.space_group_name_H-M   'P 1'
#
loop_
_entity.id
_entity.type
_entity.pdbx_description
1 polymer ?
#
loop_
_entity_poly.entity_id
_entity_poly.type
_entity_poly.pdbx_seq_one_letter_code
_entity_poly.pdbx_strand_id
1 'polypeptide(L)'
;MITNLRLRLTTKAFAATAVAALAVAVAPVISQPAYASTAPHAVVAKAKVSSKVIKVSANRYGTKSYRPVGKLTAGGRAVKGRRIHLQKKSSGRWISVKSCVTNRYGKCAVVMTPKVSRYYRWKFAGDSRRKADVSKSFYLKKRGSTGGSGLDYTYRNGAKVYNATSANDLDCGQIPGYKKPVRVHGSDPWRLDRDKDGYGCD
;
A
#
# COMPACT_ATOMS: atom_id res chain seq x y z
N MET A 1 -0.60 -18.05 -56.73
CA MET A 1 0.32 -19.10 -57.24
C MET A 1 1.25 -18.45 -58.25
N ILE A 2 2.55 -18.52 -58.03
CA ILE A 2 3.64 -18.70 -59.01
C ILE A 2 4.93 -18.69 -58.18
N THR A 3 5.39 -19.90 -57.92
CA THR A 3 6.75 -20.30 -57.57
C THR A 3 7.74 -19.70 -58.56
N ASN A 4 8.92 -19.26 -58.11
CA ASN A 4 10.12 -19.39 -58.93
C ASN A 4 11.40 -19.37 -58.08
N LEU A 5 11.82 -20.60 -57.80
CA LEU A 5 13.16 -21.02 -57.44
C LEU A 5 14.13 -20.68 -58.59
N ARG A 6 15.30 -20.10 -58.30
CA ARG A 6 16.45 -20.12 -59.23
C ARG A 6 17.74 -20.48 -58.50
N LEU A 7 18.13 -21.74 -58.65
CA LEU A 7 19.51 -22.22 -58.59
C LEU A 7 20.20 -21.93 -59.93
N ARG A 8 21.47 -21.46 -59.90
CA ARG A 8 22.54 -21.73 -60.88
C ARG A 8 23.89 -21.60 -60.15
N LEU A 9 24.58 -22.68 -59.81
CA LEU A 9 25.59 -23.44 -60.58
C LEU A 9 26.93 -22.71 -60.79
N THR A 10 27.89 -23.13 -59.96
CA THR A 10 29.27 -23.58 -60.26
C THR A 10 30.15 -22.79 -61.23
N THR A 11 31.30 -22.36 -60.69
CA THR A 11 32.60 -22.47 -61.37
C THR A 11 33.64 -22.94 -60.37
N LYS A 12 34.26 -24.09 -60.67
CA LYS A 12 35.44 -24.63 -60.01
C LYS A 12 36.65 -23.80 -60.43
N ALA A 13 37.54 -23.50 -59.47
CA ALA A 13 38.94 -23.25 -59.76
C ALA A 13 39.76 -24.11 -58.78
N PHE A 14 40.57 -25.00 -59.35
CA PHE A 14 41.64 -25.73 -58.67
C PHE A 14 42.91 -24.86 -58.66
N ALA A 15 43.83 -25.22 -57.76
CA ALA A 15 45.24 -24.80 -57.59
C ALA A 15 45.45 -23.82 -56.43
N ALA A 16 46.44 -23.97 -55.55
CA ALA A 16 47.46 -25.00 -55.39
C ALA A 16 47.88 -25.01 -53.92
N THR A 17 48.38 -26.16 -53.49
CA THR A 17 48.94 -26.42 -52.17
C THR A 17 50.20 -25.57 -51.95
N ALA A 18 50.23 -24.78 -50.89
CA ALA A 18 51.46 -24.27 -50.28
C ALA A 18 51.47 -24.71 -48.81
N VAL A 19 52.25 -25.74 -48.52
CA VAL A 19 52.50 -26.19 -47.14
C VAL A 19 53.52 -25.25 -46.54
N ALA A 20 53.05 -24.22 -45.85
CA ALA A 20 53.90 -23.43 -44.96
C ALA A 20 53.95 -24.16 -43.61
N ALA A 21 55.09 -24.79 -43.32
CA ALA A 21 55.39 -25.34 -42.02
C ALA A 21 55.43 -24.21 -40.99
N LEU A 22 54.37 -24.07 -40.19
CA LEU A 22 54.36 -23.17 -39.05
C LEU A 22 55.07 -23.86 -37.88
N ALA A 23 56.26 -23.39 -37.55
CA ALA A 23 56.93 -23.76 -36.32
C ALA A 23 56.08 -23.29 -35.14
N VAL A 24 55.42 -24.23 -34.46
CA VAL A 24 54.72 -23.94 -33.20
C VAL A 24 55.79 -23.81 -32.12
N ALA A 25 56.18 -22.58 -31.82
CA ALA A 25 56.87 -22.28 -30.58
C ALA A 25 55.88 -22.52 -29.42
N VAL A 26 56.00 -23.66 -28.76
CA VAL A 26 55.23 -23.97 -27.55
C VAL A 26 55.81 -23.12 -26.43
N ALA A 27 55.28 -21.91 -26.26
CA ALA A 27 55.51 -21.15 -25.04
C ALA A 27 54.85 -21.92 -23.87
N PRO A 28 55.55 -22.14 -22.74
CA PRO A 28 54.90 -22.69 -21.56
C PRO A 28 53.80 -21.73 -21.14
N VAL A 29 52.55 -22.19 -21.21
CA VAL A 29 51.42 -21.52 -20.56
C VAL A 29 51.66 -21.66 -19.07
N ILE A 30 52.34 -20.67 -18.50
CA ILE A 30 52.34 -20.44 -17.06
C ILE A 30 50.89 -20.07 -16.75
N SER A 31 50.12 -21.04 -16.27
CA SER A 31 48.81 -20.81 -15.66
C SER A 31 49.00 -19.83 -14.53
N GLN A 32 48.84 -18.53 -14.82
CA GLN A 32 48.66 -17.53 -13.79
C GLN A 32 47.41 -17.95 -13.01
N PRO A 33 47.49 -18.13 -11.68
CA PRO A 33 46.28 -18.25 -10.89
C PRO A 33 45.46 -17.00 -11.19
N ALA A 34 44.23 -17.19 -11.66
CA ALA A 34 43.28 -16.10 -11.80
C ALA A 34 43.25 -15.39 -10.45
N TYR A 35 43.84 -14.19 -10.38
CA TYR A 35 43.66 -13.32 -9.24
C TYR A 35 42.16 -13.12 -9.15
N ALA A 36 41.55 -13.77 -8.16
CA ALA A 36 40.20 -13.46 -7.74
C ALA A 36 40.25 -11.99 -7.33
N SER A 37 39.89 -11.12 -8.28
CA SER A 37 39.52 -9.75 -8.00
C SER A 37 38.31 -9.87 -7.08
N THR A 38 38.57 -9.92 -5.77
CA THR A 38 37.56 -9.76 -4.74
C THR A 38 36.87 -8.44 -5.05
N ALA A 39 35.72 -8.53 -5.73
CA ALA A 39 34.90 -7.38 -6.03
C ALA A 39 34.74 -6.63 -4.71
N PRO A 40 34.97 -5.30 -4.67
CA PRO A 40 34.87 -4.57 -3.42
C PRO A 40 33.50 -4.90 -2.84
N HIS A 41 33.49 -5.56 -1.68
CA HIS A 41 32.27 -5.89 -0.96
C HIS A 41 31.55 -4.56 -0.74
N ALA A 42 30.57 -4.27 -1.59
CA ALA A 42 29.87 -3.00 -1.55
C ALA A 42 29.27 -2.89 -0.16
N VAL A 43 29.79 -1.96 0.65
CA VAL A 43 29.38 -1.79 2.04
C VAL A 43 27.90 -1.47 2.02
N VAL A 44 27.07 -2.47 2.32
CA VAL A 44 25.62 -2.34 2.27
C VAL A 44 25.20 -1.43 3.42
N ALA A 45 24.85 -0.19 3.08
CA ALA A 45 24.49 0.80 4.09
C ALA A 45 23.21 0.37 4.83
N LYS A 46 23.19 0.54 6.16
CA LYS A 46 21.98 0.32 6.97
C LYS A 46 20.97 1.43 6.65
N ALA A 47 19.84 1.04 6.05
CA ALA A 47 18.72 1.95 5.85
C ALA A 47 17.90 2.05 7.14
N LYS A 48 17.26 3.20 7.34
CA LYS A 48 16.32 3.45 8.44
C LYS A 48 15.03 4.04 7.88
N VAL A 49 13.90 3.45 8.23
CA VAL A 49 12.56 3.91 7.89
C VAL A 49 11.90 4.45 9.16
N SER A 50 11.54 5.72 9.17
CA SER A 50 10.75 6.33 10.25
C SER A 50 9.37 6.78 9.75
N SER A 51 8.45 6.98 10.67
CA SER A 51 7.07 7.33 10.37
C SER A 51 6.68 8.65 11.05
N LYS A 52 5.82 9.42 10.38
CA LYS A 52 5.07 10.55 10.93
C LYS A 52 3.64 10.46 10.42
N VAL A 53 2.65 10.63 11.29
CA VAL A 53 1.23 10.59 10.90
C VAL A 53 0.65 11.99 11.01
N ILE A 54 -0.02 12.43 9.95
CA ILE A 54 -0.72 13.73 9.91
C ILE A 54 -2.22 13.45 9.73
N LYS A 55 -3.05 14.05 10.58
CA LYS A 55 -4.51 14.08 10.39
C LYS A 55 -4.82 15.05 9.24
N VAL A 56 -5.58 14.62 8.24
CA VAL A 56 -5.97 15.49 7.12
C VAL A 56 -7.46 15.81 7.25
N SER A 57 -7.79 17.09 7.35
CA SER A 57 -9.18 17.59 7.34
C SER A 57 -9.54 18.28 6.02
N ALA A 58 -8.63 18.33 5.05
CA ALA A 58 -8.83 19.08 3.81
C ALA A 58 -9.99 18.52 2.99
N ASN A 59 -10.84 19.43 2.49
CA ASN A 59 -12.07 19.15 1.72
C ASN A 59 -11.80 18.19 0.53
N ARG A 60 -10.60 18.24 -0.06
CA ARG A 60 -10.17 17.39 -1.19
C ARG A 60 -9.94 15.90 -0.86
N TYR A 61 -9.67 15.55 0.40
CA TYR A 61 -9.26 14.19 0.79
C TYR A 61 -10.21 13.51 1.78
N GLY A 62 -11.29 14.19 2.18
CA GLY A 62 -12.25 13.77 3.19
C GLY A 62 -11.76 13.98 4.63
N THR A 63 -12.67 14.42 5.50
CA THR A 63 -12.41 14.72 6.94
C THR A 63 -11.98 13.51 7.77
N LYS A 64 -12.07 12.31 7.17
CA LYS A 64 -11.85 11.00 7.78
C LYS A 64 -10.48 10.38 7.43
N SER A 65 -9.68 11.09 6.64
CA SER A 65 -8.41 10.57 6.11
C SER A 65 -7.23 10.85 7.03
N TYR A 66 -6.20 10.03 6.85
CA TYR A 66 -4.86 10.23 7.38
C TYR A 66 -3.87 10.36 6.26
N ARG A 67 -2.78 11.09 6.53
CA ARG A 67 -1.60 11.16 5.68
C ARG A 67 -0.40 10.60 6.45
N PRO A 68 -0.25 9.26 6.52
CA PRO A 68 0.98 8.65 6.98
C PRO A 68 2.12 9.00 6.03
N VAL A 69 3.24 9.40 6.62
CA VAL A 69 4.48 9.78 5.93
C VAL A 69 5.58 8.85 6.41
N GLY A 70 6.23 8.15 5.49
CA GLY A 70 7.47 7.43 5.74
C GLY A 70 8.68 8.29 5.34
N LYS A 71 9.77 8.21 6.10
CA LYS A 71 11.06 8.81 5.77
C LYS A 71 12.12 7.72 5.72
N LEU A 72 12.79 7.59 4.59
CA LEU A 72 13.90 6.66 4.37
C LEU A 72 15.23 7.41 4.41
N THR A 73 16.12 6.98 5.29
CA THR A 73 17.50 7.47 5.37
C THR A 73 18.49 6.32 5.34
N ALA A 74 19.74 6.59 4.98
CA ALA A 74 20.86 5.67 5.10
C ALA A 74 22.11 6.47 5.47
N GLY A 75 22.82 6.06 6.52
CA GLY A 75 23.93 6.85 7.07
C GLY A 75 23.53 8.31 7.38
N GLY A 76 22.32 8.53 7.91
CA GLY A 76 21.78 9.87 8.18
C GLY A 76 21.27 10.65 6.95
N ARG A 77 21.64 10.25 5.73
CA ARG A 77 21.27 10.95 4.49
C ARG A 77 19.92 10.49 3.94
N ALA A 78 19.18 11.41 3.34
CA ALA A 78 17.90 11.11 2.69
C ALA A 78 18.09 10.20 1.47
N VAL A 79 17.24 9.18 1.35
CA VAL A 79 17.27 8.25 0.21
C VAL A 79 16.12 8.53 -0.73
N LYS A 80 16.41 9.13 -1.89
CA LYS A 80 15.45 9.44 -2.97
C LYS A 80 15.21 8.23 -3.88
N GLY A 81 14.04 8.17 -4.50
CA GLY A 81 13.75 7.29 -5.63
C GLY A 81 13.53 5.84 -5.23
N ARG A 82 13.26 5.56 -3.95
CA ARG A 82 13.08 4.20 -3.44
C ARG A 82 11.66 3.98 -2.98
N ARG A 83 11.14 2.79 -3.30
CA ARG A 83 9.78 2.41 -2.94
C ARG A 83 9.74 1.93 -1.50
N ILE A 84 8.79 2.46 -0.74
CA ILE A 84 8.46 1.94 0.59
C ILE A 84 6.98 1.58 0.63
N HIS A 85 6.64 0.57 1.43
CA HIS A 85 5.32 -0.03 1.51
C HIS A 85 4.70 0.28 2.87
N LEU A 86 3.50 0.84 2.87
CA LEU A 86 2.69 0.94 4.06
C LEU A 86 2.01 -0.41 4.28
N GLN A 87 2.26 -1.02 5.42
CA GLN A 87 1.68 -2.29 5.83
C GLN A 87 0.64 -2.08 6.93
N LYS A 88 -0.39 -2.94 6.94
CA LYS A 88 -1.43 -3.06 7.96
C LYS A 88 -1.25 -4.36 8.72
N LYS A 89 -1.43 -4.37 10.03
CA LYS A 89 -1.51 -5.59 10.83
C LYS A 89 -2.91 -6.20 10.74
N SER A 90 -3.00 -7.45 10.30
CA SER A 90 -4.24 -8.23 10.14
C SER A 90 -3.98 -9.65 10.60
N SER A 91 -4.74 -10.13 11.59
CA SER A 91 -4.61 -11.48 12.15
C SER A 91 -3.17 -11.87 12.46
N GLY A 92 -2.46 -11.00 13.20
CA GLY A 92 -1.04 -11.19 13.54
C GLY A 92 -0.03 -10.91 12.41
N ARG A 93 -0.46 -10.93 11.15
CA ARG A 93 0.40 -10.75 9.96
C ARG A 93 0.43 -9.30 9.47
N TRP A 94 1.52 -8.92 8.79
CA TRP A 94 1.66 -7.60 8.17
C TRP A 94 1.45 -7.68 6.66
N ILE A 95 0.46 -6.95 6.15
CA ILE A 95 0.07 -6.97 4.74
C ILE A 95 0.26 -5.58 4.13
N SER A 96 0.94 -5.49 2.98
CA SER A 96 1.12 -4.23 2.25
C SER A 96 -0.23 -3.73 1.71
N VAL A 97 -0.58 -2.48 2.01
CA VAL A 97 -1.87 -1.87 1.61
C VAL A 97 -1.70 -0.68 0.67
N LYS A 98 -0.57 0.02 0.75
CA LYS A 98 -0.19 1.11 -0.15
C LYS A 98 1.32 1.12 -0.32
N SER A 99 1.81 1.77 -1.37
CA SER A 99 3.23 2.06 -1.52
C SER A 99 3.41 3.42 -2.19
N CYS A 100 4.58 4.02 -2.03
CA CYS A 100 4.98 5.22 -2.76
C CYS A 100 6.50 5.21 -2.95
N VAL A 101 7.02 6.14 -3.77
CA VAL A 101 8.44 6.35 -3.99
C VAL A 101 8.91 7.58 -3.21
N THR A 102 10.06 7.49 -2.56
CA THR A 102 10.61 8.60 -1.77
C THR A 102 11.08 9.76 -2.64
N ASN A 103 10.75 10.99 -2.23
CA ASN A 103 11.19 12.21 -2.91
C ASN A 103 12.64 12.59 -2.56
N ARG A 104 13.10 13.77 -3.01
CA ARG A 104 14.45 14.30 -2.73
C ARG A 104 14.82 14.39 -1.24
N TYR A 105 13.83 14.44 -0.35
CA TYR A 105 14.01 14.49 1.11
C TYR A 105 13.88 13.12 1.77
N GLY A 106 13.82 12.04 0.97
CA GLY A 106 13.60 10.68 1.45
C GLY A 106 12.19 10.45 1.97
N LYS A 107 11.24 11.37 1.72
CA LYS A 107 9.88 11.30 2.25
C LYS A 107 8.92 10.68 1.24
N CYS A 108 7.96 9.95 1.75
CA CYS A 108 6.93 9.25 1.01
C CYS A 108 5.62 9.42 1.77
N ALA A 109 4.58 9.97 1.15
CA ALA A 109 3.30 10.17 1.82
C ALA A 109 2.19 9.54 1.00
N VAL A 110 1.27 8.86 1.67
CA VAL A 110 0.03 8.36 1.07
C VAL A 110 -1.14 8.92 1.85
N VAL A 111 -2.27 9.10 1.17
CA VAL A 111 -3.54 9.40 1.83
C VAL A 111 -4.31 8.09 1.97
N MET A 112 -4.87 7.83 3.15
CA MET A 112 -5.74 6.69 3.35
C MET A 112 -6.81 6.93 4.42
N THR A 113 -7.93 6.23 4.24
CA THR A 113 -9.03 6.15 5.20
C THR A 113 -9.11 4.72 5.72
N PRO A 114 -8.72 4.45 6.97
CA PRO A 114 -8.81 3.11 7.55
C PRO A 114 -10.26 2.64 7.60
N LYS A 115 -10.58 1.50 6.96
CA LYS A 115 -11.92 0.85 7.08
C LYS A 115 -12.17 0.25 8.46
N VAL A 116 -11.11 -0.03 9.21
CA VAL A 116 -11.10 -0.56 10.59
C VAL A 116 -9.88 0.00 11.32
N SER A 117 -9.98 0.18 12.64
CA SER A 117 -8.87 0.65 13.47
C SER A 117 -7.80 -0.44 13.61
N ARG A 118 -6.57 -0.15 13.19
CA ARG A 118 -5.47 -1.14 13.15
C ARG A 118 -4.11 -0.49 13.30
N TYR A 119 -3.10 -1.31 13.58
CA TYR A 119 -1.71 -0.93 13.52
C TYR A 119 -1.18 -0.95 12.09
N TYR A 120 -0.34 0.02 11.78
CA TYR A 120 0.33 0.21 10.50
C TYR A 120 1.84 0.39 10.72
N ARG A 121 2.64 0.14 9.69
CA ARG A 121 4.08 0.43 9.67
C ARG A 121 4.56 0.64 8.24
N TRP A 122 5.68 1.33 8.06
CA TRP A 122 6.37 1.39 6.78
C TRP A 122 7.42 0.28 6.68
N LYS A 123 7.56 -0.32 5.50
CA LYS A 123 8.59 -1.30 5.17
C LYS A 123 9.37 -0.85 3.95
N PHE A 124 10.69 -0.84 4.06
CA PHE A 124 11.60 -0.82 2.93
C PHE A 124 12.13 -2.24 2.72
N ALA A 125 11.97 -2.79 1.51
CA ALA A 125 12.35 -4.17 1.23
C ALA A 125 13.87 -4.38 1.11
N GLY A 126 14.66 -3.31 1.12
CA GLY A 126 16.06 -3.36 0.75
C GLY A 126 16.26 -3.13 -0.74
N ASP A 127 17.52 -2.93 -1.14
CA ASP A 127 17.97 -3.00 -2.52
C ASP A 127 19.44 -3.45 -2.55
N SER A 128 20.03 -3.51 -3.75
CA SER A 128 21.42 -3.95 -3.94
C SER A 128 22.46 -3.17 -3.13
N ARG A 129 22.13 -2.00 -2.61
CA ARG A 129 23.06 -1.14 -1.86
C ARG A 129 22.68 -0.96 -0.39
N ARG A 130 21.46 -1.35 0.00
CA ARG A 130 20.90 -1.05 1.32
C ARG A 130 20.06 -2.20 1.86
N LYS A 131 20.28 -2.54 3.14
CA LYS A 131 19.47 -3.57 3.81
C LYS A 131 18.01 -3.13 3.97
N ALA A 132 17.11 -4.11 4.07
CA ALA A 132 15.72 -3.89 4.41
C ALA A 132 15.59 -3.25 5.80
N ASP A 133 14.51 -2.49 6.01
CA ASP A 133 14.18 -1.96 7.33
C ASP A 133 12.66 -1.74 7.49
N VAL A 134 12.21 -1.73 8.74
CA VAL A 134 10.82 -1.51 9.12
C VAL A 134 10.71 -0.40 10.16
N SER A 135 9.75 0.50 9.97
CA SER A 135 9.49 1.53 10.96
C SER A 135 8.86 0.95 12.22
N LYS A 136 8.92 1.72 13.32
CA LYS A 136 8.00 1.55 14.45
C LYS A 136 6.55 1.52 13.93
N SER A 137 5.72 0.69 14.56
CA SER A 137 4.30 0.67 14.26
C SER A 137 3.60 1.90 14.82
N PHE A 138 2.50 2.29 14.18
CA PHE A 138 1.62 3.37 14.61
C PHE A 138 0.16 2.95 14.43
N TYR A 139 -0.71 3.41 15.31
CA TYR A 139 -2.13 3.08 15.27
C TYR A 139 -2.90 4.11 14.46
N LEU A 140 -3.69 3.67 13.48
CA LEU A 140 -4.67 4.51 12.81
C LEU A 140 -6.06 4.08 13.22
N LYS A 141 -6.78 4.96 13.91
CA LYS A 141 -8.19 4.77 14.25
C LYS A 141 -9.02 4.94 12.98
N LYS A 142 -10.05 4.12 12.78
CA LYS A 142 -11.10 4.43 11.82
C LYS A 142 -11.75 5.76 12.23
N ARG A 143 -11.57 6.81 11.43
CA ARG A 143 -12.24 8.09 11.65
C ARG A 143 -13.54 8.06 10.85
N GLY A 144 -14.66 8.18 11.55
CA GLY A 144 -15.97 8.21 10.91
C GLY A 144 -16.45 6.88 10.33
N SER A 145 -16.34 5.79 11.10
CA SER A 145 -17.51 4.93 11.26
C SER A 145 -18.48 5.70 12.15
N THR A 146 -19.40 6.42 11.54
CA THR A 146 -20.79 6.15 11.89
C THR A 146 -21.15 4.93 11.06
N GLY A 147 -21.50 3.82 11.69
CA GLY A 147 -21.61 2.51 11.05
C GLY A 147 -21.09 1.46 12.02
N GLY A 148 -21.78 1.15 13.11
CA GLY A 148 -23.24 1.18 13.29
C GLY A 148 -23.93 2.55 13.42
N SER A 149 -25.13 2.62 12.85
CA SER A 149 -26.38 2.92 13.60
C SER A 149 -26.19 3.82 14.82
N GLY A 150 -25.70 5.04 14.58
CA GLY A 150 -25.71 6.05 15.61
C GLY A 150 -27.06 6.71 15.66
N LEU A 151 -27.71 6.96 14.51
CA LEU A 151 -29.02 7.56 14.45
C LEU A 151 -30.04 6.44 14.56
N ASP A 152 -30.68 6.28 15.70
CA ASP A 152 -31.74 5.28 15.87
C ASP A 152 -33.02 5.77 15.20
N TYR A 153 -33.35 7.04 15.44
CA TYR A 153 -34.52 7.67 14.83
C TYR A 153 -34.42 9.19 14.71
N THR A 154 -35.28 9.76 13.86
CA THR A 154 -35.44 11.20 13.64
C THR A 154 -36.88 11.60 13.91
N TYR A 155 -37.07 12.60 14.76
CA TYR A 155 -38.38 13.21 15.00
C TYR A 155 -38.87 13.99 13.77
N ARG A 156 -40.18 14.19 13.66
CA ARG A 156 -40.80 15.01 12.59
C ARG A 156 -40.21 16.42 12.48
N ASN A 157 -39.82 17.02 13.61
CA ASN A 157 -39.21 18.35 13.64
C ASN A 157 -37.71 18.37 13.23
N GLY A 158 -37.17 17.23 12.78
CA GLY A 158 -35.79 17.09 12.31
C GLY A 158 -34.75 16.84 13.43
N ALA A 159 -35.17 16.78 14.69
CA ALA A 159 -34.27 16.44 15.78
C ALA A 159 -33.86 14.95 15.70
N LYS A 160 -32.57 14.70 15.96
CA LYS A 160 -31.92 13.41 15.71
C LYS A 160 -31.54 12.76 17.04
N VAL A 161 -31.95 11.52 17.23
CA VAL A 161 -31.63 10.73 18.44
C VAL A 161 -30.52 9.76 18.12
N TYR A 162 -29.48 9.77 18.97
CA TYR A 162 -28.34 8.92 18.78
C TYR A 162 -28.02 7.97 19.94
N ASN A 163 -27.75 6.71 19.62
CA ASN A 163 -27.46 5.63 20.57
C ASN A 163 -28.54 5.53 21.66
N ALA A 164 -29.78 5.29 21.26
CA ALA A 164 -30.90 4.97 22.15
C ALA A 164 -30.56 3.70 22.94
N THR A 165 -30.61 3.85 24.25
CA THR A 165 -30.43 2.86 25.30
C THR A 165 -31.67 2.91 26.19
N SER A 166 -31.87 1.93 27.07
CA SER A 166 -32.97 1.95 28.05
C SER A 166 -32.97 3.17 28.98
N ALA A 167 -31.92 4.00 28.99
CA ALA A 167 -31.81 5.22 29.81
C ALA A 167 -32.18 6.51 29.06
N ASN A 168 -32.27 6.51 27.72
CA ASN A 168 -32.53 7.70 26.91
C ASN A 168 -33.48 7.45 25.73
N ASP A 169 -33.99 6.24 25.59
CA ASP A 169 -35.11 5.96 24.70
C ASP A 169 -36.42 6.44 25.33
N LEU A 170 -37.26 7.08 24.52
CA LEU A 170 -38.60 7.48 24.92
C LEU A 170 -39.59 6.55 24.24
N ASP A 171 -40.40 5.86 25.02
CA ASP A 171 -41.53 5.10 24.49
C ASP A 171 -42.43 6.03 23.68
N CYS A 172 -43.21 5.49 22.74
CA CYS A 172 -44.14 6.30 21.95
C CYS A 172 -45.08 7.16 22.82
N GLY A 173 -45.46 6.71 24.02
CA GLY A 173 -46.26 7.51 24.96
C GLY A 173 -45.50 8.71 25.58
N GLN A 174 -44.18 8.65 25.62
CA GLN A 174 -43.30 9.67 26.20
C GLN A 174 -42.80 10.69 25.15
N ILE A 175 -42.92 10.37 23.86
CA ILE A 175 -42.59 11.28 22.77
C ILE A 175 -43.75 12.27 22.55
N PRO A 176 -43.53 13.60 22.67
CA PRO A 176 -44.57 14.59 22.41
C PRO A 176 -45.14 14.49 20.99
N GLY A 177 -46.46 14.68 20.84
CA GLY A 177 -47.17 14.55 19.55
C GLY A 177 -46.56 15.37 18.41
N TYR A 178 -46.06 16.58 18.69
CA TYR A 178 -45.43 17.44 17.67
C TYR A 178 -44.10 16.88 17.12
N LYS A 179 -43.52 15.86 17.75
CA LYS A 179 -42.31 15.17 17.29
C LYS A 179 -42.59 13.89 16.50
N LYS A 180 -43.86 13.45 16.45
CA LYS A 180 -44.32 12.27 15.71
C LYS A 180 -44.83 12.65 14.30
N PRO A 181 -44.75 11.74 13.32
CA PRO A 181 -44.21 10.39 13.41
C PRO A 181 -42.69 10.40 13.49
N VAL A 182 -42.14 9.31 14.01
CA VAL A 182 -40.71 9.14 14.24
C VAL A 182 -40.14 8.29 13.12
N ARG A 183 -39.18 8.80 12.36
CA ARG A 183 -38.55 8.00 11.30
C ARG A 183 -37.45 7.11 11.88
N VAL A 184 -37.61 5.80 11.79
CA VAL A 184 -36.67 4.80 12.33
C VAL A 184 -35.60 4.46 11.28
N HIS A 185 -34.34 4.36 11.70
CA HIS A 185 -33.21 4.09 10.82
C HIS A 185 -32.50 2.80 11.20
N GLY A 186 -32.63 1.76 10.35
CA GLY A 186 -31.89 0.51 10.52
C GLY A 186 -32.63 -0.50 11.37
N SER A 187 -32.00 -0.95 12.47
CA SER A 187 -32.63 -1.91 13.39
C SER A 187 -33.57 -1.17 14.32
N ASP A 188 -34.76 -1.73 14.58
CA ASP A 188 -35.71 -1.24 15.58
C ASP A 188 -35.73 -2.15 16.82
N PRO A 189 -34.68 -2.13 17.67
CA PRO A 189 -34.65 -2.94 18.88
C PRO A 189 -35.70 -2.49 19.92
N TRP A 190 -36.20 -1.26 19.79
CA TRP A 190 -37.13 -0.62 20.72
C TRP A 190 -38.59 -0.70 20.26
N ARG A 191 -38.84 -1.27 19.08
CA ARG A 191 -40.17 -1.57 18.55
C ARG A 191 -41.03 -0.32 18.35
N LEU A 192 -40.40 0.81 18.01
CA LEU A 192 -41.10 2.06 17.68
C LEU A 192 -41.84 1.94 16.34
N ASP A 193 -41.30 1.17 15.40
CA ASP A 193 -41.82 0.88 14.06
C ASP A 193 -42.21 -0.61 14.01
N ARG A 194 -43.35 -0.93 14.63
CA ARG A 194 -43.79 -2.32 14.83
C ARG A 194 -44.20 -2.99 13.50
N ASP A 195 -44.72 -2.22 12.56
CA ASP A 195 -45.19 -2.64 11.23
C ASP A 195 -44.12 -2.55 10.14
N LYS A 196 -42.96 -1.98 10.44
CA LYS A 196 -41.72 -1.98 9.63
C LYS A 196 -41.82 -1.18 8.34
N ASP A 197 -42.58 -0.09 8.36
CA ASP A 197 -42.73 0.79 7.20
C ASP A 197 -41.68 1.93 7.18
N GLY A 198 -40.85 2.02 8.23
CA GLY A 198 -39.81 3.03 8.43
C GLY A 198 -40.28 4.23 9.27
N TYR A 199 -41.53 4.23 9.72
CA TYR A 199 -42.12 5.21 10.62
C TYR A 199 -42.60 4.52 11.90
N GLY A 200 -42.49 5.23 13.00
CA GLY A 200 -42.81 4.72 14.31
C GLY A 200 -43.59 5.72 15.12
N CYS A 201 -44.34 5.21 16.09
CA CYS A 201 -45.22 5.98 16.95
C CYS A 201 -46.28 6.80 16.19
N ASP A 202 -46.88 6.20 15.16
CA ASP A 202 -48.08 6.73 14.50
C ASP A 202 -49.29 6.80 15.45
#